data_AF-A0A7J9WDI1-F1
#
_entry.id   AF-A0A7J9WDI1-F1
#
_cell.length_a   1.000
_cell.length_b   1.000
_cell.length_c   1.000
_cell.angle_alpha   90.00
_cell.angle_beta   90.00
_cell.angle_gamma   90.00
#
_symmetry.space_group_name_H-M   'P 1'
#
loop_
_entity.id
_entity.type
_entity.pdbx_description
1 polymer ?
#
loop_
_entity_poly.entity_id
_entity_poly.type
_entity_poly.pdbx_seq_one_letter_code
_entity_poly.pdbx_strand_id
1 'polypeptide(L)'
;MIRGLLGFRRESLFTTEELARIRQPTLMIWGDHDPVGSLDAARAAAALIPHGRVVELPTGHAPWFGQPERTAREITNFLDEPSPTA
;
A
#
# COMPACT_ATOMS: atom_id res chain seq x y z
N MET A 1 -27.56 -8.42 1.83
CA MET A 1 -26.19 -8.60 2.33
C MET A 1 -25.37 -7.37 2.00
N ILE A 2 -24.49 -6.97 2.91
CA ILE A 2 -24.10 -5.58 3.24
C ILE A 2 -23.51 -4.81 2.05
N ARG A 3 -24.08 -3.62 1.77
CA ARG A 3 -23.70 -2.68 0.72
C ARG A 3 -22.74 -1.64 1.31
N GLY A 4 -21.49 -1.61 0.83
CA GLY A 4 -20.54 -0.48 0.90
C GLY A 4 -20.33 0.21 2.26
N LEU A 5 -19.51 -0.37 3.13
CA LEU A 5 -19.24 0.15 4.48
C LEU A 5 -18.32 1.40 4.52
N LEU A 6 -17.68 1.80 3.41
CA LEU A 6 -16.62 2.83 3.43
C LEU A 6 -16.81 4.00 2.44
N GLY A 7 -17.95 4.09 1.74
CA GLY A 7 -18.18 5.19 0.78
C GLY A 7 -17.26 5.20 -0.46
N PHE A 8 -16.30 4.27 -0.55
CA PHE A 8 -15.50 4.08 -1.75
C PHE A 8 -16.37 3.60 -2.90
N ARG A 9 -16.14 4.22 -4.06
CA ARG A 9 -16.71 3.75 -5.33
C ARG A 9 -16.15 2.37 -5.63
N ARG A 10 -17.00 1.45 -6.11
CA ARG A 10 -16.58 0.07 -6.38
C ARG A 10 -15.44 0.02 -7.39
N GLU A 11 -15.45 0.96 -8.32
CA GLU A 11 -14.44 1.17 -9.37
C GLU A 11 -13.08 1.63 -8.80
N SER A 12 -13.03 2.06 -7.55
CA SER A 12 -11.81 2.43 -6.83
C SER A 12 -11.25 1.28 -5.98
N LEU A 13 -11.93 0.12 -5.95
CA LEU A 13 -11.46 -1.07 -5.25
C LEU A 13 -10.79 -2.01 -6.25
N PHE A 14 -9.63 -2.55 -5.88
CA PHE A 14 -8.99 -3.61 -6.64
C PHE A 14 -9.52 -4.98 -6.23
N THR A 15 -9.73 -5.88 -7.18
CA THR A 15 -9.98 -7.29 -6.87
C THR A 15 -8.67 -8.03 -6.57
N THR A 16 -8.78 -9.19 -5.95
CA THR A 16 -7.64 -10.10 -5.73
C THR A 16 -6.93 -10.45 -7.03
N GLU A 17 -7.67 -10.70 -8.11
CA GLU A 17 -7.12 -11.03 -9.42
C GLU A 17 -6.39 -9.85 -10.06
N GLU A 18 -6.85 -8.62 -9.82
CA GLU A 18 -6.18 -7.41 -10.31
C GLU A 18 -4.86 -7.18 -9.58
N LEU A 19 -4.84 -7.32 -8.25
CA LEU A 19 -3.61 -7.22 -7.45
C LEU A 19 -2.59 -8.30 -7.85
N ALA A 20 -3.03 -9.53 -8.07
CA ALA A 20 -2.16 -10.64 -8.47
C ALA A 20 -1.54 -10.49 -9.87
N ARG A 21 -2.07 -9.58 -10.70
CA ARG A 21 -1.54 -9.29 -12.05
C ARG A 21 -0.43 -8.24 -12.05
N ILE A 22 -0.22 -7.51 -10.95
CA ILE A 22 0.85 -6.51 -10.85
C ILE A 22 2.20 -7.24 -10.82
N ARG A 23 3.03 -7.01 -11.84
CA ARG A 23 4.37 -7.65 -11.98
C ARG A 23 5.51 -6.71 -11.60
N GLN A 24 5.23 -5.43 -11.48
CA GLN A 24 6.21 -4.44 -11.07
C GLN A 24 6.48 -4.55 -9.57
N PRO A 25 7.71 -4.25 -9.11
CA PRO A 25 7.97 -3.96 -7.71
C PRO A 25 6.95 -2.95 -7.19
N THR A 26 6.36 -3.24 -6.02
CA THR A 26 5.33 -2.37 -5.45
C THR A 26 5.61 -2.13 -3.98
N LEU A 27 5.88 -0.87 -3.64
CA LEU A 27 5.97 -0.41 -2.27
C LEU A 27 4.67 0.31 -1.88
N MET A 28 4.05 -0.14 -0.80
CA MET A 28 2.99 0.58 -0.10
C MET A 28 3.58 1.19 1.18
N ILE A 29 3.42 2.49 1.39
CA ILE A 29 3.80 3.15 2.64
C ILE A 29 2.52 3.50 3.37
N TRP A 30 2.34 3.01 4.60
CA TRP A 30 1.07 3.06 5.30
C TRP A 30 1.21 3.58 6.73
N GLY A 31 0.24 4.38 7.17
CA GLY A 31 0.16 4.84 8.55
C GLY A 31 -0.50 3.79 9.45
N ASP A 32 0.12 3.44 10.56
CA ASP A 32 -0.43 2.52 11.58
C ASP A 32 -1.69 3.06 12.28
N HIS A 33 -1.91 4.38 12.26
CA HIS A 33 -3.09 5.05 12.81
C HIS A 33 -4.03 5.58 11.71
N ASP A 34 -4.00 5.01 10.50
CA ASP A 34 -4.87 5.45 9.39
C ASP A 34 -6.36 5.14 9.69
N PRO A 35 -7.23 6.17 9.84
CA PRO A 35 -8.66 5.98 10.11
C PRO A 35 -9.48 5.63 8.86
N VAL A 36 -8.88 5.71 7.66
CA VAL A 36 -9.53 5.54 6.36
C VAL A 36 -9.33 4.11 5.85
N GLY A 37 -8.10 3.61 5.88
CA GLY A 37 -7.78 2.24 5.48
C GLY A 37 -6.90 1.55 6.52
N SER A 38 -7.29 0.35 6.95
CA SER A 38 -6.55 -0.36 7.98
C SER A 38 -5.20 -0.87 7.46
N LEU A 39 -4.20 -0.86 8.34
CA LEU A 39 -2.90 -1.44 8.08
C LEU A 39 -2.99 -2.92 7.68
N ASP A 40 -3.91 -3.67 8.28
CA ASP A 40 -4.14 -5.07 7.91
C ASP A 40 -4.66 -5.24 6.48
N ALA A 41 -5.51 -4.31 6.00
CA ALA A 41 -5.94 -4.32 4.61
C ALA A 41 -4.77 -4.02 3.66
N ALA A 42 -3.88 -3.08 4.02
CA ALA A 42 -2.67 -2.80 3.25
C ALA A 42 -1.72 -4.01 3.20
N ARG A 43 -1.49 -4.68 4.35
CA ARG A 43 -0.70 -5.92 4.43
C ARG A 43 -1.31 -7.04 3.57
N ALA A 44 -2.63 -7.22 3.63
CA ALA A 44 -3.33 -8.20 2.81
C ALA A 44 -3.20 -7.88 1.31
N ALA A 45 -3.34 -6.61 0.91
CA ALA A 45 -3.19 -6.21 -0.48
C ALA A 45 -1.76 -6.43 -1.01
N ALA A 46 -0.74 -6.05 -0.24
CA ALA A 46 0.65 -6.27 -0.63
C ALA A 46 1.01 -7.75 -0.76
N ALA A 47 0.47 -8.61 0.11
CA ALA A 47 0.69 -10.06 0.04
C ALA A 47 0.09 -10.71 -1.23
N LEU A 48 -0.88 -10.06 -1.87
CA LEU A 48 -1.44 -10.51 -3.15
C LEU A 48 -0.60 -10.07 -4.36
N ILE A 49 0.26 -9.06 -4.20
CA ILE A 49 1.14 -8.58 -5.27
C ILE A 49 2.46 -9.37 -5.20
N PRO A 50 2.86 -10.07 -6.28
CA PRO A 50 4.07 -10.92 -6.31
C PRO A 50 5.36 -10.27 -5.78
N HIS A 51 5.52 -8.97 -6.02
CA HIS A 51 6.66 -8.16 -5.54
C HIS A 51 6.20 -6.99 -4.67
N GLY A 52 5.11 -7.21 -3.92
CA GLY A 52 4.50 -6.23 -3.04
C GLY A 52 5.10 -6.26 -1.63
N ARG A 53 5.28 -5.08 -1.05
CA ARG A 53 5.62 -4.95 0.37
C ARG A 53 4.98 -3.70 0.98
N VAL A 54 4.79 -3.74 2.30
CA VAL A 54 4.31 -2.60 3.09
C VAL A 54 5.42 -2.11 4.00
N VAL A 55 5.62 -0.79 4.06
CA VAL A 55 6.32 -0.13 5.16
C VAL A 55 5.30 0.58 6.02
N GLU A 56 5.33 0.29 7.31
CA GLU A 56 4.48 0.89 8.33
C GLU A 56 5.20 2.07 8.98
N LEU A 57 4.52 3.21 9.07
CA LEU A 57 5.00 4.42 9.70
C LEU A 57 4.06 4.86 10.84
N PRO A 58 4.60 5.43 11.94
CA PRO A 58 3.81 5.93 13.07
C PRO A 58 3.12 7.25 12.70
N THR A 59 2.00 7.17 11.97
CA THR A 59 1.26 8.30 11.38
C THR A 59 -0.15 7.88 10.92
N GLY A 60 -0.99 8.85 10.54
CA GLY A 60 -2.32 8.62 9.95
C GLY A 60 -2.29 8.42 8.43
N HIS A 61 -3.44 8.67 7.78
CA HIS A 61 -3.73 8.36 6.38
C HIS A 61 -2.76 8.91 5.32
N ALA A 62 -2.05 10.00 5.62
CA ALA A 62 -1.11 10.63 4.70
C ALA A 62 0.33 10.54 5.25
N PRO A 63 1.04 9.41 5.08
CA PRO A 63 2.38 9.25 5.63
C PRO A 63 3.39 10.28 5.13
N TRP A 64 3.27 10.75 3.89
CA TRP A 64 4.11 11.82 3.34
C TRP A 64 3.92 13.16 4.05
N PHE A 65 2.79 13.37 4.74
CA PHE A 65 2.55 14.59 5.52
C PHE A 65 3.00 14.42 6.97
N GLY A 66 2.71 13.28 7.59
CA GLY A 66 3.04 13.05 9.00
C GLY A 66 4.48 12.60 9.25
N GLN A 67 5.12 11.96 8.26
CA GLN A 67 6.49 11.44 8.32
C GLN A 67 7.22 11.71 6.99
N PRO A 68 7.39 12.97 6.56
CA PRO A 68 7.91 13.31 5.24
C PRO A 68 9.30 12.76 4.96
N GLU A 69 10.25 12.91 5.90
CA GLU A 69 11.64 12.46 5.72
C GLU A 69 11.73 10.93 5.64
N ARG A 70 10.96 10.22 6.49
CA ARG A 70 10.91 8.75 6.43
C ARG A 70 10.27 8.29 5.13
N THR A 71 9.16 8.90 4.73
CA THR A 71 8.49 8.56 3.47
C THR A 71 9.42 8.76 2.27
N ALA A 72 10.12 9.91 2.21
CA ALA A 72 11.09 10.18 1.16
C ALA A 72 12.22 9.14 1.14
N ARG A 73 12.76 8.78 2.31
CA ARG A 73 13.80 7.76 2.44
C ARG A 73 13.34 6.39 1.92
N GLU A 74 12.14 5.94 2.29
CA GLU A 74 11.61 4.65 1.83
C GLU A 74 11.38 4.63 0.31
N ILE A 75 10.94 5.74 -0.26
CA ILE A 75 10.82 5.90 -1.72
C ILE A 75 12.19 5.83 -2.38
N THR A 76 13.18 6.57 -1.88
CA THR A 76 14.55 6.56 -2.43
C THR A 76 15.15 5.16 -2.37
N ASN A 77 15.09 4.50 -1.21
CA ASN A 77 15.58 3.12 -1.06
C ASN A 77 14.93 2.17 -2.06
N PHE A 78 13.62 2.29 -2.26
CA PHE A 78 12.88 1.45 -3.21
C PHE A 78 13.28 1.70 -4.67
N LEU A 79 13.59 2.95 -5.03
CA LEU A 79 14.04 3.29 -6.38
C LEU A 79 15.50 2.84 -6.65
N ASP A 80 16.33 2.78 -5.62
CA ASP A 80 17.71 2.32 -5.72
C ASP A 80 17.82 0.79 -5.74
N GLU A 81 16.75 0.07 -5.42
CA GLU A 81 16.74 -1.39 -5.48
C GLU A 81 16.74 -1.91 -6.92
N PRO A 82 17.53 -2.96 -7.22
CA PRO A 82 17.49 -3.59 -8.52
C PRO A 82 16.11 -4.20 -8.77
N SER A 83 15.57 -4.00 -9.97
CA SER A 83 14.32 -4.63 -10.35
C SER A 83 14.45 -6.16 -10.32
N PRO A 84 13.46 -6.89 -9.75
CA PRO A 84 13.46 -8.35 -9.74
C PRO A 84 13.50 -8.85 -11.19
N THR A 85 14.36 -9.84 -11.44
CA THR A 85 14.44 -10.49 -12.73
C THR A 85 13.24 -11.43 -12.89
N ALA A 86 12.61 -11.39 -14.07
CA ALA A 86 11.40 -12.14 -14.40
C ALA A 86 11.59 -13.67 -14.38
#